data_AF-A0A2K3MHP1-F1
#
_entry.id   AF-A0A2K3MHP1-F1
#
_cell.length_a   1.000
_cell.length_b   1.000
_cell.length_c   1.000
_cell.angle_alpha   90.00
_cell.angle_beta   90.00
_cell.angle_gamma   90.00
#
_symmetry.space_group_name_H-M   'P 1'
#
loop_
_entity.id
_entity.type
_entity.pdbx_description
1 polymer ?
#
loop_
_entity_poly.entity_id
_entity_poly.type
_entity_poly.pdbx_seq_one_letter_code
_entity_poly.pdbx_strand_id
1 'polypeptide(L)' 'GPIGLVTMLSARAFGAPGIVVVDMDDHRLSVAKSLGADDIVTVSTNIQICHELQHKYRSTI' A
#
# COMPACT_ATOMS: atom_id res chain seq x y z
N GLY A 1 9.93 3.10 0.89
CA GLY A 1 11.19 3.85 1.14
C GLY A 1 11.11 5.28 0.59
N PRO A 2 12.12 6.15 0.82
CA PRO A 2 12.02 7.60 0.53
C PRO A 2 11.67 7.94 -0.93
N ILE A 3 12.31 7.28 -1.91
CA ILE A 3 12.03 7.51 -3.34
C ILE A 3 10.57 7.18 -3.68
N GLY A 4 10.05 6.06 -3.18
CA GLY A 4 8.66 5.65 -3.38
C GLY A 4 7.67 6.65 -2.79
N LEU A 5 7.96 7.19 -1.60
CA LEU A 5 7.11 8.20 -0.95
C LEU A 5 7.12 9.53 -1.72
N VAL A 6 8.28 10.00 -2.20
CA VAL A 6 8.37 11.20 -3.04
C VAL A 6 7.61 11.00 -4.36
N THR A 7 7.71 9.81 -4.96
CA THR A 7 6.97 9.45 -6.17
C THR A 7 5.46 9.49 -5.93
N MET A 8 5.00 8.92 -4.81
CA MET A 8 3.60 8.93 -4.39
C MET A 8 3.07 10.36 -4.21
N LEU A 9 3.82 11.20 -3.49
CA LEU A 9 3.46 12.62 -3.29
C LEU A 9 3.42 13.39 -4.61
N SER A 10 4.36 13.10 -5.52
CA SER A 10 4.35 13.69 -6.86
C SER A 10 3.10 13.28 -7.63
N ALA A 11 2.77 11.99 -7.68
CA ALA A 11 1.56 11.48 -8.34
C ALA A 11 0.29 12.15 -7.78
N ARG A 12 0.20 12.32 -6.45
CA ARG A 12 -0.93 13.02 -5.81
C ARG A 12 -0.99 14.49 -6.21
N ALA A 13 0.14 15.20 -6.22
CA ALA A 13 0.19 16.60 -6.64
C ALA A 13 -0.23 16.80 -8.10
N PHE A 14 0.04 15.81 -8.97
CA PHE A 14 -0.40 15.80 -10.37
C PHE A 14 -1.83 15.28 -10.58
N GLY A 15 -2.60 15.04 -9.51
CA GLY A 15 -4.01 14.71 -9.61
C GLY A 15 -4.30 13.25 -9.92
N ALA A 16 -3.41 12.32 -9.55
CA ALA A 16 -3.72 10.89 -9.62
C ALA A 16 -5.03 10.61 -8.85
N PRO A 17 -6.02 9.95 -9.49
CA PRO A 17 -7.35 9.74 -8.88
C PRO A 17 -7.34 8.72 -7.74
N GLY A 18 -6.28 7.92 -7.66
CA GLY A 18 -6.07 6.93 -6.61
C GLY A 18 -4.63 6.43 -6.62
N ILE A 19 -4.09 6.16 -5.43
CA ILE A 19 -2.72 5.70 -5.22
C ILE A 19 -2.74 4.56 -4.21
N VAL A 20 -2.25 3.39 -4.63
CA VAL A 20 -2.08 2.21 -3.77
C VAL A 20 -0.59 1.98 -3.55
N VAL A 21 -0.18 1.79 -2.29
CA VAL A 21 1.22 1.50 -1.95
C VAL A 21 1.36 0.06 -1.47
N VAL A 22 2.36 -0.63 -2.01
CA VAL A 22 2.66 -2.03 -1.71
C VAL A 22 4.05 -2.14 -1.09
N ASP A 23 4.16 -2.79 0.06
CA ASP A 23 5.43 -3.04 0.76
C ASP A 23 5.25 -4.25 1.68
N MET A 24 6.36 -4.83 2.16
CA MET A 24 6.35 -5.91 3.16
C MET A 24 6.35 -5.37 4.59
N ASP A 25 6.70 -4.10 4.76
CA ASP A 25 6.90 -3.44 6.05
C ASP A 25 5.69 -2.57 6.42
N ASP A 26 4.98 -2.96 7.49
CA ASP A 26 3.78 -2.29 7.97
C ASP A 26 4.04 -0.84 8.42
N HIS A 27 5.23 -0.52 8.94
CA HIS A 27 5.58 0.85 9.29
C HIS A 27 5.66 1.71 8.04
N ARG A 28 6.24 1.21 6.95
CA ARG A 28 6.27 1.94 5.67
C ARG A 28 4.89 2.15 5.08
N LEU A 29 4.01 1.16 5.19
CA LEU A 29 2.62 1.27 4.76
C LEU A 29 1.84 2.27 5.63
N SER A 30 2.06 2.28 6.94
CA SER A 30 1.48 3.27 7.84
C SER A 30 1.91 4.70 7.48
N VAL A 31 3.20 4.91 7.18
CA VAL A 31 3.74 6.18 6.71
C VAL A 31 3.13 6.57 5.34
N ALA A 32 3.00 5.63 4.41
CA ALA A 32 2.37 5.90 3.12
C ALA A 32 0.90 6.32 3.28
N LYS A 33 0.15 5.64 4.15
CA LYS A 33 -1.24 5.98 4.45
C LYS A 33 -1.37 7.38 5.06
N SER A 34 -0.51 7.74 6.02
CA SER A 34 -0.53 9.07 6.64
C SER A 34 -0.14 10.19 5.68
N LEU A 35 0.66 9.89 4.66
CA LEU A 35 1.05 10.81 3.58
C LEU A 35 0.04 10.86 2.42
N GLY A 36 -1.07 10.12 2.51
CA GLY A 36 -2.17 10.19 1.55
C GLY A 36 -2.18 9.09 0.49
N ALA A 37 -1.70 7.88 0.77
CA ALA A 37 -2.10 6.71 -0.03
C ALA A 37 -3.59 6.41 0.17
N ASP A 38 -4.33 6.17 -0.91
CA ASP A 38 -5.76 5.82 -0.83
C ASP A 38 -5.93 4.40 -0.32
N ASP A 39 -5.01 3.49 -0.67
CA ASP A 39 -4.96 2.15 -0.09
C ASP A 39 -3.53 1.63 0.10
N ILE A 40 -3.40 0.60 0.92
CA ILE A 40 -2.14 -0.08 1.23
C ILE A 40 -2.29 -1.59 1.16
N VAL A 41 -1.29 -2.27 0.60
CA VAL A 41 -1.26 -3.72 0.51
C VAL A 41 0.03 -4.24 1.13
N THR A 42 -0.10 -5.00 2.22
CA THR A 42 1.00 -5.79 2.76
C THR A 42 1.21 -7.01 1.88
N VAL A 43 2.45 -7.26 1.48
CA VAL A 43 2.83 -8.49 0.77
C VAL A 43 3.72 -9.36 1.62
N SER A 44 3.68 -10.67 1.38
CA SER A 44 4.48 -11.65 2.09
C SER A 44 5.02 -12.68 1.10
N THR A 45 6.16 -13.29 1.39
CA THR A 45 6.65 -14.48 0.68
C THR A 45 6.18 -15.77 1.35
N ASN A 46 5.54 -15.69 2.52
CA ASN A 46 4.93 -16.82 3.19
C ASN A 46 3.55 -17.12 2.57
N ILE A 47 3.42 -18.31 1.97
CA ILE A 47 2.23 -18.70 1.20
C ILE A 47 0.97 -18.79 2.07
N GLN A 48 1.09 -19.23 3.33
CA GLN A 48 -0.03 -19.26 4.27
C GLN A 48 -0.55 -17.84 4.56
N ILE A 49 0.37 -16.91 4.84
CA ILE A 49 0.02 -15.49 5.06
C ILE A 49 -0.60 -14.88 3.80
N CYS A 50 -0.11 -15.23 2.60
CA CYS A 50 -0.69 -14.77 1.34
C CYS A 50 -2.15 -15.19 1.18
N HIS A 51 -2.48 -16.44 1.51
CA HIS A 51 -3.86 -16.92 1.47
C HIS A 51 -4.77 -16.16 2.44
N GLU A 52 -4.31 -15.92 3.68
CA GLU A 52 -5.05 -15.14 4.68
C GLU A 52 -5.31 -13.70 4.20
N LEU A 53 -4.28 -13.04 3.67
CA LEU A 53 -4.41 -11.69 3.12
C LEU A 53 -5.37 -11.67 1.93
N GLN A 54 -5.27 -12.63 1.01
CA GLN A 54 -6.16 -12.73 -0.15
C GLN A 54 -7.63 -12.89 0.27
N HIS A 55 -7.93 -13.69 1.29
CA HIS A 55 -9.27 -13.83 1.83
C HIS A 55 -9.76 -12.53 2.46
N LYS A 56 -8.92 -11.85 3.25
CA LYS A 56 -9.24 -10.57 3.87
C LYS A 56 -9.63 -9.50 2.82
N TYR A 57 -8.86 -9.39 1.74
CA TYR A 57 -9.12 -8.38 0.71
C TYR A 57 -10.27 -8.74 -0.25
N ARG A 58 -10.59 -10.02 -0.44
CA ARG A 58 -11.71 -10.47 -1.28
C ARG A 58 -13.09 -10.27 -0.63
N SER A 59 -13.16 -10.18 0.69
CA SER A 59 -14.42 -9.94 1.42
C SER A 59 -14.80 -8.46 1.57
N THR A 60 -13.96 -7.54 1.08
CA THR A 60 -14.12 -6.08 1.26
C THR A 60 -14.70 -5.39 0.01
N ILE A 61 -14.93 -6.14 -1.07
CA ILE A 61 -15.60 -5.73 -2.33
C ILE A 61 -16.83 -6.58 -2.56
#